data_AF-A0AAW2VZC2-F1
#
_entry.id   AF-A0AAW2VZC2-F1
#
_cell.length_a   1.000
_cell.length_b   1.000
_cell.length_c   1.000
_cell.angle_alpha   90.00
_cell.angle_beta   90.00
_cell.angle_gamma   90.00
#
_symmetry.space_group_name_H-M   'P 1'
#
loop_
_entity.id
_entity.type
_entity.pdbx_description
1 polymer ?
#
loop_
_entity_poly.entity_id
_entity_poly.type
_entity_poly.pdbx_seq_one_letter_code
_entity_poly.pdbx_strand_id
1 'polypeptide(L)'
;MFSKHVWSALTKVSLLFQSICSTTLDVHKLHELENSVAIILCNLEKIFPPAFFDSLEHLIVHLPYQARVGGLVQYRWMYPFERFQRELNKKVKNKAHVKASIIKAYIIEEIGLFTSQYFEPDVQSKRTMPRKMMSARAATMESRCRF
;
A
#
# COMPACT_ATOMS: atom_id res chain seq x y z
N MET A 1 -32.13 2.77 2.54
CA MET A 1 -31.26 3.27 3.63
C MET A 1 -31.08 2.11 4.61
N PHE A 2 -29.85 1.63 4.87
CA PHE A 2 -29.64 0.47 5.75
C PHE A 2 -30.19 0.72 7.17
N SER A 3 -30.58 -0.34 7.86
CA SER A 3 -31.09 -0.28 9.23
C SER A 3 -30.02 0.25 10.20
N LYS A 4 -30.44 0.84 11.32
CA LYS A 4 -29.51 1.38 12.33
C LYS A 4 -28.54 0.33 12.88
N HIS A 5 -28.98 -0.92 13.00
CA HIS A 5 -28.15 -2.02 13.48
C HIS A 5 -27.06 -2.42 12.47
N VAL A 6 -27.38 -2.43 11.17
CA VAL A 6 -26.40 -2.69 10.10
C VAL A 6 -25.32 -1.61 10.11
N TRP A 7 -25.73 -0.35 10.13
CA TRP A 7 -24.80 0.78 10.21
C TRP A 7 -23.91 0.70 11.44
N SER A 8 -24.48 0.41 12.62
CA SER A 8 -23.69 0.30 13.85
C SER A 8 -22.59 -0.77 13.77
N ALA A 9 -22.89 -1.94 13.22
CA ALA A 9 -21.90 -3.01 13.06
C ALA A 9 -20.80 -2.61 12.07
N LEU A 10 -21.17 -2.07 10.90
CA LEU A 10 -20.21 -1.62 9.89
C LEU A 10 -19.32 -0.48 10.42
N THR A 11 -19.88 0.46 11.19
CA THR A 11 -19.11 1.53 11.83
C THR A 11 -18.10 0.96 12.82
N LYS A 12 -18.47 -0.01 13.66
CA LYS A 12 -17.53 -0.65 14.60
C LYS A 12 -16.36 -1.33 13.90
N VAL A 13 -16.63 -2.06 12.81
CA VAL A 13 -15.58 -2.69 11.99
C VAL A 13 -14.68 -1.62 11.34
N SER A 14 -15.28 -0.55 10.81
CA SER A 14 -14.53 0.55 10.21
C SER A 14 -13.61 1.25 11.22
N LEU A 15 -14.10 1.50 12.44
CA LEU A 15 -13.33 2.10 13.53
C LEU A 15 -12.18 1.19 14.00
N LEU A 16 -12.38 -0.13 13.98
CA LEU A 16 -11.32 -1.10 14.24
C LEU A 16 -10.20 -0.96 13.22
N PHE A 17 -10.51 -1.02 11.93
CA PHE A 17 -9.49 -0.88 10.88
C PHE A 17 -8.82 0.50 10.90
N GLN A 18 -9.58 1.57 11.15
CA GLN A 18 -9.01 2.91 11.29
C GLN A 18 -7.99 2.98 12.43
N SER A 19 -8.29 2.35 13.56
CA SER A 19 -7.40 2.36 14.74
C SER A 19 -6.12 1.58 14.48
N ILE A 20 -6.23 0.43 13.81
CA ILE A 20 -5.10 -0.45 13.49
C ILE A 20 -4.22 0.13 12.37
N CYS A 21 -4.82 0.81 11.38
CA CYS A 21 -4.12 1.43 10.26
C CYS A 21 -3.67 2.88 10.54
N SER A 22 -3.86 3.37 11.75
CA SER A 22 -3.42 4.71 12.17
C SER A 22 -1.91 4.87 12.01
N THR A 23 -1.46 6.10 11.72
CA THR A 23 -0.04 6.47 11.68
C THR A 23 0.63 6.39 13.06
N THR A 24 -0.16 6.47 14.12
CA THR A 24 0.27 6.32 15.51
C THR A 24 -0.58 5.26 16.19
N LEU A 25 0.07 4.28 16.83
CA LEU A 25 -0.62 3.21 17.57
C LEU A 25 -0.67 3.56 19.05
N ASP A 26 -1.88 3.50 19.61
CA ASP A 26 -2.13 3.58 21.05
C ASP A 26 -2.31 2.17 21.61
N VAL A 27 -1.38 1.76 22.48
CA VAL A 27 -1.36 0.41 23.07
C VAL A 27 -2.58 0.16 23.95
N HIS A 28 -3.08 1.17 24.68
CA HIS A 28 -4.28 1.02 25.51
C HIS A 28 -5.50 0.76 24.64
N LYS A 29 -5.66 1.55 23.58
CA LYS A 29 -6.74 1.36 22.61
C LYS A 29 -6.66 -0.01 21.91
N LEU A 30 -5.47 -0.49 21.58
CA LEU A 30 -5.29 -1.81 21.00
C LEU A 30 -5.70 -2.93 21.97
N HIS A 31 -5.39 -2.79 23.27
CA HIS A 31 -5.81 -3.75 24.28
C HIS A 31 -7.34 -3.79 24.46
N GLU A 32 -8.02 -2.64 24.40
CA GLU A 32 -9.49 -2.59 24.38
C GLU A 32 -10.07 -3.22 23.11
N LEU A 33 -9.42 -3.02 21.96
CA LEU A 33 -9.81 -3.64 20.70
C LEU A 33 -9.62 -5.16 20.71
N GLU A 34 -8.55 -5.69 21.33
CA GLU A 34 -8.33 -7.13 21.53
C GLU A 34 -9.50 -7.79 22.27
N ASN A 35 -10.07 -7.12 23.28
CA ASN A 35 -11.19 -7.64 24.06
C ASN A 35 -12.54 -7.49 23.37
N SER A 36 -12.69 -6.47 22.51
CA SER A 36 -13.98 -6.14 21.87
C SER A 36 -14.13 -6.68 20.44
N VAL A 37 -13.05 -7.06 19.77
CA VAL A 37 -13.07 -7.51 18.36
C VAL A 37 -13.94 -8.74 18.13
N ALA A 38 -13.94 -9.72 19.04
CA ALA A 38 -14.80 -10.89 18.94
C ALA A 38 -16.29 -10.50 18.94
N ILE A 39 -16.67 -9.55 19.80
CA ILE A 39 -18.04 -9.03 19.87
C ILE A 39 -18.40 -8.26 18.59
N ILE A 40 -17.44 -7.50 18.02
CA ILE A 40 -17.65 -6.78 16.76
C ILE A 40 -17.90 -7.76 15.62
N LEU A 41 -17.11 -8.83 15.51
CA LEU A 41 -17.28 -9.88 14.50
C LEU A 41 -18.60 -10.64 14.67
N CYS A 42 -18.93 -11.09 15.87
CA CYS A 42 -20.21 -11.77 16.11
C CYS A 42 -21.42 -10.90 15.80
N ASN A 43 -21.32 -9.57 15.99
CA ASN A 43 -22.40 -8.66 15.59
C ASN A 43 -22.49 -8.50 14.07
N LEU A 44 -21.36 -8.59 13.36
CA LEU A 44 -21.32 -8.59 11.90
C LEU A 44 -21.91 -9.91 11.34
N GLU A 45 -21.59 -11.05 11.94
CA GLU A 45 -22.10 -12.38 11.59
C GLU A 45 -23.62 -12.50 11.67
N LYS A 46 -24.23 -11.81 12.63
CA LYS A 46 -25.70 -11.78 12.75
C LYS A 46 -26.39 -11.06 11.58
N ILE A 47 -25.67 -10.25 10.82
CA ILE A 47 -26.23 -9.38 9.77
C ILE A 47 -26.03 -10.00 8.39
N PHE A 48 -24.85 -10.52 8.11
CA PHE A 48 -24.50 -11.06 6.80
C PHE A 48 -24.79 -12.57 6.74
N PRO A 49 -25.13 -13.11 5.55
CA PRO A 49 -25.38 -14.54 5.41
C PRO A 49 -24.13 -15.35 5.76
N PRO A 50 -24.28 -16.59 6.27
CA PRO A 50 -23.13 -17.45 6.60
C PRO A 50 -22.16 -17.68 5.43
N ALA A 51 -22.65 -17.64 4.19
CA ALA A 51 -21.83 -17.75 2.98
C ALA A 51 -20.83 -16.59 2.78
N PHE A 52 -21.00 -15.48 3.51
CA PHE A 52 -20.08 -14.35 3.51
C PHE A 52 -18.93 -14.54 4.50
N PHE A 53 -19.06 -15.41 5.51
CA PHE A 53 -18.02 -15.63 6.51
C PHE A 53 -17.26 -16.91 6.20
N ASP A 54 -16.15 -16.75 5.50
CA ASP A 54 -15.10 -17.74 5.40
C ASP A 54 -14.09 -17.57 6.55
N SER A 55 -12.98 -18.31 6.49
CA SER A 55 -11.96 -18.29 7.55
C SER A 55 -11.20 -16.96 7.61
N LEU A 56 -11.24 -16.15 6.57
CA LEU A 56 -10.52 -14.88 6.44
C LEU A 56 -11.18 -13.76 7.23
N GLU A 57 -12.52 -13.69 7.28
CA GLU A 57 -13.22 -12.69 8.09
C GLU A 57 -12.88 -12.85 9.57
N HIS A 58 -12.65 -14.10 10.01
CA HIS A 58 -12.28 -14.41 11.38
C HIS A 58 -10.85 -13.99 11.72
N LEU A 59 -9.95 -13.80 10.74
CA LEU A 59 -8.58 -13.32 10.99
C LEU A 59 -8.55 -11.92 11.62
N ILE A 60 -9.63 -11.15 11.48
CA ILE A 60 -9.77 -9.82 12.07
C ILE A 60 -9.58 -9.87 13.59
N VAL A 61 -9.94 -10.97 14.26
CA VAL A 61 -9.77 -11.18 15.71
C VAL A 61 -8.30 -11.05 16.15
N HIS A 62 -7.36 -11.40 15.27
CA HIS A 62 -5.93 -11.38 15.58
C HIS A 62 -5.27 -10.03 15.27
N LEU A 63 -5.92 -9.17 14.47
CA LEU A 63 -5.31 -7.92 14.01
C LEU A 63 -4.91 -6.96 15.15
N PRO A 64 -5.73 -6.72 16.19
CA PRO A 64 -5.34 -5.85 17.29
C PRO A 64 -4.08 -6.34 18.01
N TYR A 65 -4.00 -7.64 18.33
CA TYR A 65 -2.84 -8.26 18.94
C TYR A 65 -1.60 -8.17 18.05
N GLN A 66 -1.77 -8.49 16.76
CA GLN A 66 -0.67 -8.40 15.80
C GLN A 66 -0.15 -6.97 15.65
N ALA A 67 -1.03 -5.96 15.68
CA ALA A 67 -0.64 -4.55 15.64
C ALA A 67 0.09 -4.11 16.91
N ARG A 68 -0.34 -4.61 18.09
CA ARG A 68 0.33 -4.33 19.36
C ARG A 68 1.75 -4.89 19.41
N VAL A 69 1.93 -6.14 18.98
CA VAL A 69 3.23 -6.82 19.03
C VAL A 69 4.13 -6.40 17.87
N GLY A 70 3.57 -6.28 16.65
CA GLY A 70 4.34 -6.01 15.45
C GLY A 70 4.45 -4.54 15.05
N GLY A 71 3.83 -3.63 15.81
CA GLY A 71 3.85 -2.20 15.54
C GLY A 71 3.05 -1.80 14.29
N LEU A 72 3.45 -0.67 13.69
CA LEU A 72 2.70 -0.01 12.62
C LEU A 72 2.45 -0.93 11.42
N VAL A 73 1.18 -1.04 11.06
CA VAL A 73 0.69 -1.88 9.98
C VAL A 73 1.24 -1.48 8.61
N GLN A 74 1.57 -0.20 8.43
CA GLN A 74 2.07 0.37 7.18
C GLN A 74 3.34 -0.32 6.64
N TYR A 75 4.23 -0.78 7.53
CA TYR A 75 5.47 -1.44 7.13
C TYR A 75 5.34 -2.96 6.98
N ARG A 76 4.21 -3.53 7.41
CA ARG A 76 3.96 -4.98 7.40
C ARG A 76 3.04 -5.43 6.28
N TRP A 77 2.34 -4.50 5.63
CA TRP A 77 1.56 -4.82 4.44
C TRP A 77 2.48 -5.29 3.31
N MET A 78 2.02 -6.26 2.54
CA MET A 78 2.71 -6.68 1.31
C MET A 78 2.69 -5.60 0.23
N TYR A 79 1.69 -4.72 0.27
CA TYR A 79 1.44 -3.73 -0.76
C TYR A 79 2.63 -2.81 -1.11
N PRO A 80 3.38 -2.21 -0.15
CA PRO A 80 4.57 -1.42 -0.47
C PRO A 80 5.66 -2.24 -1.19
N PHE A 81 5.87 -3.49 -0.77
CA PHE A 81 6.85 -4.40 -1.39
C PHE A 81 6.44 -4.78 -2.81
N GLU A 82 5.17 -5.15 -3.01
CA GLU A 82 4.63 -5.44 -4.35
C GLU A 82 4.70 -4.23 -5.28
N ARG A 83 4.40 -3.04 -4.76
CA ARG A 83 4.51 -1.79 -5.52
C ARG A 83 5.94 -1.51 -5.94
N PHE A 84 6.90 -1.71 -5.03
CA PHE A 84 8.32 -1.56 -5.35
C PHE A 84 8.77 -2.59 -6.39
N GLN A 85 8.38 -3.86 -6.22
CA GLN A 85 8.67 -4.93 -7.17
C GLN A 85 8.10 -4.62 -8.55
N ARG A 86 6.89 -4.07 -8.63
CA ARG A 86 6.29 -3.61 -9.89
C ARG A 86 7.14 -2.54 -10.57
N GLU A 87 7.67 -1.57 -9.84
CA GLU A 87 8.55 -0.54 -10.41
C GLU A 87 9.89 -1.11 -10.89
N LEU A 88 10.46 -2.08 -10.17
CA LEU A 88 11.65 -2.79 -10.63
C LEU A 88 11.40 -3.59 -11.91
N ASN A 89 10.26 -4.27 -12.00
CA ASN A 89 9.88 -5.03 -13.18
C ASN A 89 9.75 -4.14 -14.43
N LYS A 90 9.29 -2.89 -14.29
CA LYS A 90 9.25 -1.92 -15.41
C LYS A 90 10.65 -1.55 -15.93
N LYS A 91 11.68 -1.63 -15.09
CA LYS A 91 13.08 -1.32 -15.42
C LYS A 91 13.79 -2.44 -16.20
N VAL A 92 13.15 -3.61 -16.33
CA VAL A 92 13.68 -4.75 -17.08
C VAL A 92 13.40 -4.54 -18.58
N LYS A 93 14.42 -4.07 -19.30
CA LYS A 93 14.43 -3.92 -20.77
C LYS A 93 15.09 -5.09 -21.47
N ASN A 94 16.12 -5.68 -20.84
CA ASN A 94 16.76 -6.89 -21.33
C ASN A 94 16.44 -8.07 -20.39
N LYS A 95 15.60 -9.01 -20.85
CA LYS A 95 15.23 -10.22 -20.08
C LYS A 95 16.37 -11.25 -19.98
N ALA A 96 17.35 -11.23 -20.89
CA ALA A 96 18.53 -12.09 -20.80
C ALA A 96 19.46 -11.69 -19.64
N HIS A 97 19.44 -10.41 -19.26
CA HIS A 97 20.24 -9.88 -18.15
C HIS A 97 19.42 -8.95 -17.25
N VAL A 98 18.44 -9.53 -16.55
CA VAL A 98 17.47 -8.80 -15.70
C VAL A 98 18.15 -7.86 -14.70
N LYS A 99 19.11 -8.38 -13.92
CA LYS A 99 19.82 -7.60 -12.89
C LYS A 99 20.56 -6.40 -13.49
N ALA A 100 21.32 -6.62 -14.55
CA ALA A 100 22.08 -5.57 -15.24
C ALA A 100 21.14 -4.49 -15.82
N SER A 101 19.99 -4.91 -16.37
CA SER A 101 18.99 -3.98 -16.88
C SER A 101 18.41 -3.08 -15.78
N ILE A 102 18.11 -3.63 -14.61
CA ILE A 102 17.59 -2.86 -13.47
C ILE A 102 18.65 -1.88 -12.98
N ILE A 103 19.90 -2.33 -12.80
CA ILE A 103 21.01 -1.49 -12.33
C ILE A 103 21.23 -0.31 -13.29
N LYS A 104 21.27 -0.58 -14.60
CA LYS A 104 21.45 0.47 -15.62
C LYS A 104 20.33 1.52 -15.55
N ALA A 105 19.08 1.09 -15.46
CA ALA A 105 17.95 2.00 -15.34
C ALA A 105 17.97 2.79 -14.03
N TYR A 106 18.41 2.17 -12.93
CA TYR A 106 18.54 2.80 -11.63
C TYR A 106 19.62 3.90 -11.63
N ILE A 107 20.80 3.63 -12.21
CA ILE A 107 21.88 4.62 -12.33
C ILE A 107 21.42 5.85 -13.13
N ILE A 108 20.75 5.64 -14.27
CA ILE A 108 20.23 6.74 -15.09
C ILE A 108 19.19 7.55 -14.31
N GLU A 109 18.34 6.89 -13.53
CA GLU A 109 17.34 7.56 -12.68
C GLU A 109 18.00 8.41 -11.59
N GLU A 110 18.97 7.87 -10.87
CA GLU A 110 19.70 8.60 -9.82
C GLU A 110 20.47 9.80 -10.39
N ILE A 111 21.17 9.63 -11.52
CA ILE A 111 21.86 10.74 -12.20
C ILE A 111 20.86 11.81 -12.63
N GLY A 112 19.70 11.42 -13.17
CA GLY A 112 18.65 12.37 -13.56
C GLY A 112 18.05 13.12 -12.36
N LEU A 113 17.90 12.46 -11.22
CA LEU A 113 17.44 13.08 -9.98
C LEU A 113 18.50 14.01 -9.38
N PHE A 114 19.77 13.61 -9.42
CA PHE A 114 20.88 14.42 -8.93
C PHE A 114 21.15 15.65 -9.81
N THR A 115 21.17 15.50 -11.13
CA THR A 115 21.35 16.65 -12.03
C THR A 115 20.18 17.63 -11.96
N SER A 116 18.97 17.15 -11.69
CA SER A 116 17.78 18.00 -11.53
C SER A 116 17.84 18.99 -10.37
N GLN A 117 18.75 18.83 -9.40
CA GLN A 117 18.91 19.82 -8.34
C GLN A 117 19.59 21.11 -8.82
N TYR A 118 20.34 21.01 -9.93
CA TYR A 118 21.13 22.11 -10.48
C TYR A 118 20.42 22.83 -11.63
N PHE A 119 19.28 22.33 -12.09
CA PHE A 119 18.49 22.98 -13.13
C PHE A 119 17.57 24.04 -12.54
N GLU A 120 17.26 25.06 -13.34
CA GLU A 120 16.27 26.07 -13.00
C GLU A 120 14.86 25.44 -12.83
N PRO A 121 13.98 26.02 -11.99
CA PRO A 121 12.66 25.45 -11.68
C PRO A 121 11.78 25.21 -12.91
N ASP A 122 11.99 25.99 -13.96
CA ASP A 122 11.21 25.98 -15.19
C ASP A 122 11.60 24.81 -16.11
N VAL A 123 12.75 24.18 -15.85
CA VAL A 123 13.24 23.04 -16.62
C VAL A 123 12.50 21.78 -16.19
N GLN A 124 11.85 21.12 -17.16
CA GLN A 124 11.16 19.86 -16.94
C GLN A 124 12.15 18.74 -16.57
N SER A 125 12.16 18.38 -15.29
CA SER A 125 12.99 17.31 -14.75
C SER A 125 12.13 16.24 -14.05
N LYS A 126 12.74 15.10 -13.66
CA LYS A 126 12.02 14.09 -12.87
C LYS A 126 11.43 14.65 -11.56
N ARG A 127 12.00 15.73 -11.00
CA ARG A 127 11.50 16.41 -9.79
C ARG A 127 10.31 17.31 -10.07
N THR A 128 10.37 18.09 -11.15
CA THR A 128 9.35 19.08 -11.49
C THR A 128 8.12 18.45 -12.17
N MET A 129 8.29 17.28 -12.79
CA MET A 129 7.25 16.64 -13.59
C MET A 129 6.18 15.93 -12.74
N PRO A 130 4.88 16.11 -13.05
CA PRO A 130 3.82 15.33 -12.44
C PRO A 130 4.00 13.83 -12.73
N ARG A 131 3.84 12.99 -11.71
CA ARG A 131 4.05 11.52 -11.78
C ARG A 131 3.30 10.83 -12.94
N LYS A 132 2.16 11.39 -13.37
CA LYS A 132 1.36 10.91 -14.51
C LYS A 132 2.06 11.11 -15.87
N MET A 133 2.82 12.19 -16.08
CA MET A 133 3.52 12.46 -17.34
C MET A 133 4.82 11.66 -17.48
N MET A 134 5.43 11.24 -16.37
CA MET A 134 6.68 10.44 -16.40
C MET A 134 6.48 9.06 -17.04
N SER A 135 5.32 8.44 -16.84
CA SER A 135 4.98 7.13 -17.43
C SER A 135 4.77 7.19 -18.94
N ALA A 136 4.30 8.33 -19.47
CA ALA A 136 4.01 8.49 -20.89
C ALA A 136 5.27 8.71 -21.73
N ARG A 137 6.24 9.50 -21.21
CA ARG A 137 7.51 9.77 -21.92
C ARG A 137 8.51 8.61 -21.89
N ALA A 138 8.50 7.77 -20.85
CA ALA A 138 9.33 6.55 -20.82
C ALA A 138 9.01 5.64 -22.02
N ALA A 139 7.72 5.50 -22.37
CA ALA A 139 7.29 4.76 -23.55
C ALA A 139 7.74 5.41 -24.88
N THR A 140 7.93 6.73 -24.92
CA THR A 140 8.34 7.47 -26.13
C THR A 140 9.86 7.51 -26.34
N MET A 141 10.67 7.47 -25.28
CA MET A 141 12.14 7.33 -25.41
C MET A 141 12.55 5.90 -25.81
N GLU A 142 11.73 4.90 -25.45
CA GLU A 142 11.96 3.49 -25.77
C GLU A 142 11.80 3.15 -27.27
N SER A 143 11.00 3.91 -28.02
CA SER A 143 10.87 3.72 -29.47
C SER A 143 12.05 4.29 -30.26
N ARG A 144 12.91 5.11 -29.62
CA ARG A 144 14.03 5.81 -30.28
C ARG A 144 15.41 5.21 -30.00
N CYS A 145 15.54 4.33 -29.00
CA CYS A 145 16.77 3.62 -28.67
C CYS A 145 16.57 2.11 -28.78
N ARG A 146 16.31 1.63 -30.00
CA ARG A 146 16.58 0.23 -30.38
C ARG A 146 17.81 0.25 -31.29
N PHE A 147 18.98 0.03 -30.69
CA PHE A 147 20.13 -0.56 -31.36
C PHE A 147 20.18 -2.02 -30.94
#